data_AF-A0A7S3B4E9-F1
#
_entry.id   AF-A0A7S3B4E9-F1
#
_cell.length_a   1.000
_cell.length_b   1.000
_cell.length_c   1.000
_cell.angle_alpha   90.00
_cell.angle_beta   90.00
_cell.angle_gamma   90.00
#
_symmetry.space_group_name_H-M   'P 1'
#
loop_
_entity.id
_entity.type
_entity.pdbx_description
1 polymer ?
#
loop_
_entity_poly.entity_id
_entity_poly.type
_entity_poly.pdbx_seq_one_letter_code
_entity_poly.pdbx_strand_id
1 'polypeptide(L)'
;RAPQPPLSFMPPNMTTAAPAPAPITTNKRAGAGGNDAALAALDAAESWKRSASGGASAALAEVPRPAKWWTGVQPEACPGWEAGTAVLRSLPLIDYGAAAPSREALQAYLDNTWTLTEVLFSGMVGEEAFFVPPAHRLRHPLCFYYGHVAALYVNKLRVAGALAEPVDAALECTLETGVDEMSWDDMSKNEATWPTLERIHEYRAKVYPLLKDFIAN
;
A
#
# COMPACT_ATOMS: atom_id res chain seq x y z
N ARG A 1 -30.99 -40.14 -39.70
CA ARG A 1 -31.42 -39.17 -40.71
C ARG A 1 -30.16 -38.70 -41.44
N ALA A 2 -30.02 -39.09 -42.70
CA ALA A 2 -28.81 -38.97 -43.52
C ALA A 2 -28.46 -37.51 -43.89
N PRO A 3 -27.19 -37.22 -44.23
CA PRO A 3 -26.74 -35.89 -44.68
C PRO A 3 -27.17 -35.62 -46.14
N GLN A 4 -27.53 -34.36 -46.45
CA GLN A 4 -27.82 -33.90 -47.81
C GLN A 4 -26.54 -33.37 -48.49
N PRO A 5 -26.40 -33.49 -49.83
CA PRO A 5 -25.17 -33.25 -50.60
C PRO A 5 -24.98 -31.77 -51.00
N PRO A 6 -23.79 -31.38 -51.54
CA PRO A 6 -23.43 -29.99 -51.77
C PRO A 6 -23.93 -29.47 -53.13
N LEU A 7 -24.21 -28.17 -53.23
CA LEU A 7 -24.46 -27.51 -54.50
C LEU A 7 -23.28 -26.63 -54.93
N SER A 8 -22.93 -26.83 -56.19
CA SER A 8 -21.78 -26.37 -56.93
C SER A 8 -21.78 -24.87 -57.21
N PHE A 9 -20.57 -24.33 -57.24
CA PHE A 9 -20.21 -23.00 -57.75
C PHE A 9 -20.29 -22.95 -59.29
N MET A 10 -20.82 -21.86 -59.86
CA MET A 10 -20.23 -21.14 -61.02
C MET A 10 -20.91 -19.75 -61.22
N PRO A 11 -20.18 -18.72 -61.69
CA PRO A 11 -20.60 -17.31 -61.65
C PRO A 11 -21.15 -16.81 -63.00
N PRO A 12 -21.72 -15.58 -63.04
CA PRO A 12 -21.52 -14.73 -64.20
C PRO A 12 -20.84 -13.40 -63.83
N ASN A 13 -19.89 -13.07 -64.69
CA ASN A 13 -19.13 -11.84 -64.77
C ASN A 13 -20.02 -10.71 -65.32
N MET A 14 -19.96 -9.51 -64.73
CA MET A 14 -19.78 -8.23 -65.45
C MET A 14 -20.06 -7.00 -64.55
N THR A 15 -18.99 -6.24 -64.34
CA THR A 15 -18.90 -4.79 -64.57
C THR A 15 -20.00 -3.88 -64.01
N THR A 16 -19.65 -3.06 -63.01
CA THR A 16 -19.93 -1.61 -62.98
C THR A 16 -19.09 -0.95 -61.89
N ALA A 17 -18.35 0.10 -62.26
CA ALA A 17 -17.50 0.87 -61.39
C ALA A 17 -18.33 1.76 -60.43
N ALA A 18 -18.00 1.75 -59.14
CA ALA A 18 -18.56 2.67 -58.14
C ALA A 18 -17.74 3.99 -58.10
N PRO A 19 -18.37 5.16 -57.92
CA PRO A 19 -17.69 6.45 -57.93
C PRO A 19 -16.91 6.71 -56.63
N ALA A 20 -15.81 7.47 -56.74
CA ALA A 20 -14.91 7.82 -55.65
C ALA A 20 -15.59 8.69 -54.56
N PRO A 21 -15.22 8.52 -53.27
CA PRO A 21 -15.74 9.35 -52.18
C PRO A 21 -15.16 10.78 -52.22
N ALA A 22 -16.01 11.75 -51.92
CA ALA A 22 -15.68 13.17 -51.84
C ALA A 22 -14.65 13.47 -50.71
N PRO A 23 -13.84 14.53 -50.85
CA PRO A 23 -12.81 14.86 -49.86
C PRO A 23 -13.44 15.32 -48.54
N ILE A 24 -12.98 14.74 -47.43
CA ILE A 24 -13.33 15.15 -46.08
C ILE A 24 -12.74 16.54 -45.83
N THR A 25 -13.62 17.53 -45.65
CA THR A 25 -13.26 18.85 -45.17
C THR A 25 -12.90 18.77 -43.68
N THR A 26 -11.67 19.11 -43.34
CA THR A 26 -11.21 19.26 -41.96
C THR A 26 -11.85 20.51 -41.34
N ASN A 27 -12.93 20.30 -40.59
CA ASN A 27 -13.48 21.36 -39.75
C ASN A 27 -12.65 21.44 -38.45
N LYS A 28 -11.77 22.44 -38.37
CA LYS A 28 -10.98 22.77 -37.19
C LYS A 28 -11.91 23.30 -36.11
N ARG A 29 -12.58 22.41 -35.36
CA ARG A 29 -13.20 22.77 -34.08
C ARG A 29 -12.11 22.85 -33.01
N ALA A 30 -12.00 24.02 -32.39
CA ALA A 30 -11.15 24.27 -31.24
C ALA A 30 -11.47 23.28 -30.12
N GLY A 31 -10.51 22.41 -29.79
CA GLY A 31 -10.58 21.52 -28.64
C GLY A 31 -10.14 22.27 -27.39
N ALA A 32 -11.10 22.76 -26.61
CA ALA A 32 -10.85 23.29 -25.27
C ALA A 32 -11.06 22.23 -24.18
N GLY A 33 -11.85 21.17 -24.42
CA GLY A 33 -12.19 20.17 -23.39
C GLY A 33 -11.24 18.96 -23.29
N GLY A 34 -10.32 18.75 -24.24
CA GLY A 34 -9.42 17.59 -24.24
C GLY A 34 -8.19 17.76 -23.35
N ASN A 35 -7.70 19.00 -23.22
CA ASN A 35 -6.52 19.30 -22.42
C ASN A 35 -6.84 19.30 -20.92
N ASP A 36 -8.02 19.78 -20.52
CA ASP A 36 -8.43 19.82 -19.11
C ASP A 36 -8.61 18.42 -18.51
N ALA A 37 -9.17 17.48 -19.27
CA ALA A 37 -9.31 16.08 -18.84
C ALA A 37 -7.96 15.35 -18.75
N ALA A 38 -7.04 15.62 -19.68
CA ALA A 38 -5.69 15.06 -19.66
C ALA A 38 -4.86 15.64 -18.50
N LEU A 39 -4.96 16.95 -18.25
CA LEU A 39 -4.32 17.62 -17.11
C LEU A 39 -4.88 17.11 -15.78
N ALA A 40 -6.20 16.96 -15.65
CA ALA A 40 -6.82 16.39 -14.45
C ALA A 40 -6.37 14.93 -14.20
N ALA A 41 -6.20 14.14 -15.26
CA ALA A 41 -5.69 12.77 -15.15
C ALA A 41 -4.22 12.73 -14.72
N LEU A 42 -3.39 13.66 -15.21
CA LEU A 42 -2.00 13.82 -14.79
C LEU A 42 -1.89 14.29 -13.34
N ASP A 43 -2.66 15.30 -12.94
CA ASP A 43 -2.72 15.79 -11.55
C ASP A 43 -3.20 14.71 -10.59
N ALA A 44 -4.17 13.88 -11.00
CA ALA A 44 -4.60 12.71 -10.23
C ALA A 44 -3.50 11.65 -10.15
N ALA A 45 -2.73 11.41 -11.22
CA ALA A 45 -1.62 10.46 -11.24
C ALA A 45 -0.42 10.95 -10.40
N GLU A 46 -0.21 12.26 -10.27
CA GLU A 46 0.87 12.86 -9.49
C GLU A 46 0.45 13.30 -8.08
N SER A 47 -0.80 13.04 -7.69
CA SER A 47 -1.36 13.39 -6.39
C SER A 47 -0.53 12.90 -5.20
N TRP A 48 0.15 11.76 -5.37
CA TRP A 48 1.04 11.17 -4.37
C TRP A 48 2.21 12.09 -4.00
N LYS A 49 2.66 12.95 -4.93
CA LYS A 49 3.76 13.91 -4.70
C LYS A 49 3.42 14.94 -3.63
N ARG A 50 2.14 15.16 -3.31
CA ARG A 50 1.72 16.00 -2.18
C ARG A 50 2.10 15.40 -0.82
N SER A 51 2.25 14.07 -0.76
CA SER A 51 2.58 13.32 0.45
C SER A 51 4.08 13.00 0.54
N ALA A 52 4.78 12.99 -0.60
CA ALA A 52 6.23 12.88 -0.65
C ALA A 52 6.88 14.19 -0.20
N SER A 53 7.66 14.13 0.88
CA SER A 53 8.39 15.29 1.39
C SER A 53 9.86 15.10 1.01
N GLY A 54 10.34 15.88 0.04
CA GLY A 54 11.72 15.79 -0.41
C GLY A 54 12.75 15.85 0.74
N GLY A 55 13.88 15.18 0.55
CA GLY A 55 15.04 15.20 1.46
C GLY A 55 15.03 14.08 2.51
N ALA A 56 14.23 14.21 3.57
CA ALA A 56 14.33 13.32 4.73
C ALA A 56 13.62 11.97 4.55
N SER A 57 12.44 11.96 3.93
CA SER A 57 11.75 10.72 3.54
C SER A 57 12.50 10.01 2.40
N ALA A 58 13.15 10.75 1.51
CA ALA A 58 14.04 10.18 0.49
C ALA A 58 15.20 9.39 1.12
N ALA A 59 15.85 9.92 2.17
CA ALA A 59 16.92 9.22 2.88
C ALA A 59 16.48 7.93 3.59
N LEU A 60 15.19 7.80 3.95
CA LEU A 60 14.63 6.54 4.47
C LEU A 60 14.28 5.56 3.34
N ALA A 61 14.00 6.07 2.14
CA ALA A 61 13.66 5.28 0.96
C ALA A 61 14.88 4.84 0.12
N GLU A 62 16.10 5.18 0.54
CA GLU A 62 17.37 4.71 -0.05
C GLU A 62 17.61 3.21 0.20
N VAL A 63 18.28 2.54 -0.75
CA VAL A 63 18.65 1.12 -0.68
C VAL A 63 20.16 0.99 -0.92
N PRO A 64 20.91 0.25 -0.06
CA PRO A 64 20.44 -0.48 1.12
C PRO A 64 19.93 0.44 2.23
N ARG A 65 18.96 -0.04 3.02
CA ARG A 65 18.35 0.76 4.09
C ARG A 65 19.39 1.16 5.14
N PRO A 66 19.37 2.41 5.63
CA PRO A 66 20.26 2.83 6.72
C PRO A 66 19.84 2.17 8.04
N ALA A 67 20.76 2.06 9.00
CA ALA A 67 20.48 1.47 10.32
C ALA A 67 19.28 2.11 11.04
N LYS A 68 19.04 3.40 10.82
CA LYS A 68 17.88 4.14 11.35
C LYS A 68 16.52 3.64 10.83
N TRP A 69 16.48 2.81 9.79
CA TRP A 69 15.25 2.22 9.26
C TRP A 69 14.56 1.33 10.29
N TRP A 70 15.34 0.55 11.03
CA TRP A 70 14.83 -0.39 12.01
C TRP A 70 14.37 0.36 13.26
N THR A 71 13.06 0.46 13.45
CA THR A 71 12.50 1.05 14.68
C THR A 71 12.37 0.01 15.79
N GLY A 72 12.36 -1.27 15.41
CA GLY A 72 12.41 -2.42 16.32
C GLY A 72 13.81 -2.99 16.50
N VAL A 73 13.88 -4.29 16.80
CA VAL A 73 15.14 -5.04 16.80
C VAL A 73 15.65 -5.17 15.36
N GLN A 74 16.97 -5.05 15.15
CA GLN A 74 17.56 -5.31 13.83
C GLN A 74 17.42 -6.80 13.45
N PRO A 75 17.32 -7.14 12.14
CA PRO A 75 17.11 -8.52 11.69
C PRO A 75 18.05 -9.54 12.33
N GLU A 76 19.33 -9.22 12.47
CA GLU A 76 20.38 -10.12 12.97
C GLU A 76 20.26 -10.41 14.48
N ALA A 77 19.58 -9.54 15.22
CA ALA A 77 19.33 -9.68 16.65
C ALA A 77 17.89 -10.14 16.96
N CYS A 78 17.06 -10.31 15.93
CA CYS A 78 15.64 -10.60 16.08
C CYS A 78 15.38 -12.09 16.32
N PRO A 79 14.46 -12.48 17.22
CA PRO A 79 14.01 -13.87 17.33
C PRO A 79 13.54 -14.41 15.98
N GLY A 80 14.00 -15.60 15.60
CA GLY A 80 13.73 -16.22 14.31
C GLY A 80 14.78 -15.94 13.22
N TRP A 81 15.88 -15.24 13.54
CA TRP A 81 17.02 -15.06 12.64
C TRP A 81 17.84 -16.35 12.46
N GLU A 82 18.10 -16.71 11.21
CA GLU A 82 18.95 -17.84 10.82
C GLU A 82 20.28 -17.34 10.26
N ALA A 83 21.31 -17.25 11.10
CA ALA A 83 22.62 -16.71 10.71
C ALA A 83 23.30 -17.45 9.54
N GLY A 84 23.03 -18.75 9.37
CA GLY A 84 23.61 -19.55 8.27
C GLY A 84 23.03 -19.21 6.89
N THR A 85 21.81 -18.69 6.83
CA THR A 85 21.10 -18.36 5.58
C THR A 85 20.82 -16.87 5.42
N ALA A 86 21.07 -16.08 6.47
CA ALA A 86 20.69 -14.66 6.56
C ALA A 86 19.18 -14.44 6.33
N VAL A 87 18.34 -15.31 6.89
CA VAL A 87 16.88 -15.26 6.75
C VAL A 87 16.23 -15.03 8.11
N LEU A 88 15.32 -14.06 8.18
CA LEU A 88 14.39 -13.90 9.31
C LEU A 88 13.10 -14.67 9.02
N ARG A 89 12.73 -15.63 9.89
CA ARG A 89 11.49 -16.39 9.77
C ARG A 89 10.44 -15.93 10.78
N SER A 90 9.17 -16.07 10.40
CA SER A 90 8.05 -15.94 11.34
C SER A 90 8.16 -16.99 12.44
N LEU A 91 7.94 -16.56 13.69
CA LEU A 91 7.76 -17.48 14.80
C LEU A 91 6.46 -18.28 14.64
N PRO A 92 6.36 -19.48 15.24
CA PRO A 92 5.11 -20.21 15.34
C PRO A 92 4.05 -19.40 16.09
N LEU A 93 2.77 -19.58 15.72
CA LEU A 93 1.66 -18.91 16.37
C LEU A 93 1.70 -19.15 17.90
N ILE A 94 1.51 -18.08 18.67
CA ILE A 94 1.39 -18.18 20.12
C ILE A 94 0.14 -18.99 20.48
N ASP A 95 0.33 -20.02 21.30
CA ASP A 95 -0.76 -20.80 21.87
C ASP A 95 -1.31 -20.09 23.12
N TYR A 96 -2.61 -19.77 23.09
CA TYR A 96 -3.36 -19.18 24.21
C TYR A 96 -4.23 -20.23 24.93
N GLY A 97 -3.92 -21.52 24.79
CA GLY A 97 -4.66 -22.64 25.35
C GLY A 97 -4.55 -22.77 26.87
N ALA A 98 -4.03 -23.91 27.35
CA ALA A 98 -4.12 -24.29 28.77
C ALA A 98 -3.38 -23.35 29.75
N ALA A 99 -2.38 -22.61 29.27
CA ALA A 99 -1.66 -21.61 30.05
C ALA A 99 -1.43 -20.36 29.20
N ALA A 100 -1.46 -19.18 29.84
CA ALA A 100 -1.13 -17.93 29.17
C ALA A 100 0.35 -17.94 28.73
N PRO A 101 0.67 -17.37 27.56
CA PRO A 101 2.05 -17.22 27.12
C PRO A 101 2.86 -16.36 28.08
N SER A 102 4.16 -16.66 28.21
CA SER A 102 5.05 -15.84 29.02
C SER A 102 5.26 -14.46 28.39
N ARG A 103 5.61 -13.46 29.21
CA ARG A 103 5.92 -12.11 28.72
C ARG A 103 7.10 -12.12 27.75
N GLU A 104 8.08 -13.01 27.96
CA GLU A 104 9.22 -13.20 27.07
C GLU A 104 8.78 -13.76 25.71
N ALA A 105 7.84 -14.71 25.68
CA ALA A 105 7.29 -15.25 24.43
C ALA A 105 6.51 -14.18 23.66
N LEU A 106 5.71 -13.36 24.36
CA LEU A 106 4.99 -12.23 23.78
C LEU A 106 5.95 -11.18 23.23
N GLN A 107 7.00 -10.84 23.99
CA GLN A 107 8.04 -9.90 23.56
C GLN A 107 8.77 -10.40 22.32
N ALA A 108 9.15 -11.69 22.29
CA ALA A 108 9.81 -12.28 21.14
C ALA A 108 8.93 -12.26 19.89
N TYR A 109 7.62 -12.47 20.05
CA TYR A 109 6.66 -12.41 18.95
C TYR A 109 6.42 -10.99 18.46
N LEU A 110 6.36 -10.00 19.36
CA LEU A 110 6.34 -8.58 18.99
C LEU A 110 7.59 -8.23 18.18
N ASP A 111 8.79 -8.57 18.68
CA ASP A 111 10.05 -8.27 18.02
C ASP A 111 10.11 -8.89 16.61
N ASN A 112 9.73 -10.16 16.50
CA ASN A 112 9.71 -10.89 15.24
C ASN A 112 8.75 -10.26 14.22
N THR A 113 7.50 -10.04 14.59
CA THR A 113 6.47 -9.53 13.67
C THR A 113 6.70 -8.06 13.29
N TRP A 114 7.20 -7.25 14.22
CA TRP A 114 7.59 -5.88 13.95
C TRP A 114 8.74 -5.82 12.94
N THR A 115 9.80 -6.60 13.17
CA THR A 115 10.99 -6.63 12.32
C THR A 115 10.66 -7.22 10.94
N LEU A 116 9.84 -8.27 10.85
CA LEU A 116 9.39 -8.83 9.58
C LEU A 116 8.65 -7.80 8.72
N THR A 117 7.82 -6.96 9.35
CA THR A 117 7.16 -5.85 8.65
C THR A 117 8.22 -4.89 8.10
N GLU A 118 9.20 -4.50 8.90
CA GLU A 118 10.26 -3.60 8.43
C GLU A 118 11.14 -4.22 7.34
N VAL A 119 11.39 -5.53 7.38
CA VAL A 119 12.09 -6.28 6.33
C VAL A 119 11.28 -6.24 5.04
N LEU A 120 9.96 -6.49 5.10
CA LEU A 120 9.09 -6.40 3.92
C LEU A 120 9.15 -5.02 3.26
N PHE A 121 9.03 -3.95 4.05
CA PHE A 121 9.06 -2.58 3.53
C PHE A 121 10.47 -2.08 3.20
N SER A 122 11.53 -2.74 3.67
CA SER A 122 12.92 -2.44 3.30
C SER A 122 13.20 -2.68 1.81
N GLY A 123 12.42 -3.57 1.18
CA GLY A 123 12.54 -3.88 -0.25
C GLY A 123 11.93 -2.83 -1.19
N MET A 124 11.22 -1.83 -0.67
CA MET A 124 10.62 -0.76 -1.49
C MET A 124 11.69 0.25 -1.93
N VAL A 125 11.68 0.67 -3.19
CA VAL A 125 12.68 1.62 -3.71
C VAL A 125 12.04 2.97 -3.97
N GLY A 126 12.54 4.02 -3.31
CA GLY A 126 12.04 5.39 -3.48
C GLY A 126 10.69 5.65 -2.79
N GLU A 127 10.33 6.93 -2.66
CA GLU A 127 9.08 7.35 -2.02
C GLU A 127 7.84 6.94 -2.83
N GLU A 128 7.97 6.87 -4.16
CA GLU A 128 6.88 6.49 -5.06
C GLU A 128 6.25 5.15 -4.67
N ALA A 129 7.09 4.17 -4.33
CA ALA A 129 6.64 2.84 -3.91
C ALA A 129 5.75 2.88 -2.66
N PHE A 130 5.91 3.90 -1.80
CA PHE A 130 5.10 4.07 -0.60
C PHE A 130 3.79 4.82 -0.86
N PHE A 131 3.79 5.80 -1.77
CA PHE A 131 2.69 6.76 -1.89
C PHE A 131 1.79 6.56 -3.12
N VAL A 132 2.25 5.86 -4.16
CA VAL A 132 1.42 5.59 -5.34
C VAL A 132 0.33 4.57 -4.97
N PRO A 133 -0.97 4.93 -5.08
CA PRO A 133 -2.04 3.98 -4.86
C PRO A 133 -2.03 2.88 -5.94
N PRO A 134 -2.45 1.65 -5.63
CA PRO A 134 -2.57 0.60 -6.62
C PRO A 134 -3.48 1.01 -7.79
N ALA A 135 -3.16 0.57 -9.01
CA ALA A 135 -3.90 0.94 -10.22
C ALA A 135 -5.42 0.64 -10.13
N HIS A 136 -5.80 -0.40 -9.38
CA HIS A 136 -7.20 -0.78 -9.17
C HIS A 136 -7.93 0.12 -8.15
N ARG A 137 -7.23 0.98 -7.39
CA ARG A 137 -7.74 1.97 -6.40
C ARG A 137 -8.58 1.44 -5.24
N LEU A 138 -8.85 0.13 -5.18
CA LEU A 138 -9.51 -0.55 -4.04
C LEU A 138 -8.67 -0.63 -2.73
N ARG A 139 -7.44 -0.10 -2.71
CA ARG A 139 -6.54 -0.18 -1.56
C ARG A 139 -5.82 1.15 -1.37
N HIS A 140 -5.51 1.45 -0.12
CA HIS A 140 -4.65 2.57 0.24
C HIS A 140 -3.20 2.36 -0.27
N PRO A 141 -2.42 3.44 -0.38
CA PRO A 141 -0.98 3.33 -0.68
C PRO A 141 -0.22 2.61 0.43
N LEU A 142 0.99 2.11 0.12
CA LEU A 142 1.78 1.29 1.03
C LEU A 142 2.21 2.04 2.32
N CYS A 143 2.32 3.37 2.30
CA CYS A 143 2.60 4.17 3.50
C CYS A 143 1.54 3.96 4.60
N PHE A 144 0.27 3.77 4.22
CA PHE A 144 -0.80 3.44 5.17
C PHE A 144 -0.48 2.13 5.88
N TYR A 145 -0.19 1.06 5.15
CA TYR A 145 0.08 -0.25 5.73
C TYR A 145 1.35 -0.29 6.56
N TYR A 146 2.34 0.56 6.24
CA TYR A 146 3.54 0.71 7.06
C TYR A 146 3.21 1.26 8.46
N GLY A 147 2.30 2.24 8.56
CA GLY A 147 1.90 2.85 9.84
C GLY A 147 0.73 2.16 10.55
N HIS A 148 -0.16 1.51 9.80
CA HIS A 148 -1.49 1.08 10.26
C HIS A 148 -1.43 0.17 11.50
N VAL A 149 -0.56 -0.84 11.50
CA VAL A 149 -0.49 -1.79 12.63
C VAL A 149 0.00 -1.11 13.91
N ALA A 150 0.90 -0.13 13.81
CA ALA A 150 1.35 0.64 14.97
C ALA A 150 0.22 1.52 15.53
N ALA A 151 -0.61 2.13 14.68
CA ALA A 151 -1.81 2.86 15.09
C ALA A 151 -2.84 1.92 15.75
N LEU A 152 -3.05 0.74 15.17
CA LEU A 152 -3.96 -0.26 15.70
C LEU A 152 -3.60 -0.66 17.13
N TYR A 153 -2.31 -0.91 17.43
CA TYR A 153 -1.89 -1.22 18.80
C TYR A 153 -2.25 -0.12 19.79
N VAL A 154 -1.87 1.13 19.48
CA VAL A 154 -2.14 2.28 20.36
C VAL A 154 -3.64 2.43 20.59
N ASN A 155 -4.45 2.43 19.52
CA ASN A 155 -5.90 2.58 19.64
C ASN A 155 -6.55 1.46 20.45
N LYS A 156 -6.11 0.20 20.26
CA LYS A 156 -6.65 -0.94 21.04
C LYS A 156 -6.25 -0.87 22.52
N LEU A 157 -5.03 -0.45 22.83
CA LEU A 157 -4.62 -0.21 24.22
C LEU A 157 -5.42 0.91 24.86
N ARG A 158 -5.74 1.98 24.12
CA ARG A 158 -6.60 3.06 24.60
C ARG A 158 -8.03 2.61 24.86
N VAL A 159 -8.63 1.88 23.92
CA VAL A 159 -9.98 1.31 24.09
C VAL A 159 -10.04 0.35 25.28
N ALA A 160 -8.97 -0.41 25.52
CA ALA A 160 -8.87 -1.32 26.67
C ALA A 160 -8.61 -0.60 28.01
N GLY A 161 -8.37 0.72 28.00
CA GLY A 161 -7.98 1.49 29.20
C GLY A 161 -6.55 1.22 29.68
N ALA A 162 -5.74 0.49 28.90
CA ALA A 162 -4.34 0.20 29.19
C ALA A 162 -3.40 1.38 28.86
N LEU A 163 -3.87 2.32 28.03
CA LEU A 163 -3.18 3.54 27.69
C LEU A 163 -4.15 4.72 27.78
N ALA A 164 -3.78 5.77 28.51
CA ALA A 164 -4.65 6.94 28.69
C ALA A 164 -4.63 7.86 27.46
N GLU A 165 -3.43 8.26 27.04
CA GLU A 165 -3.22 9.29 26.01
C GLU A 165 -2.73 8.69 24.68
N PRO A 166 -3.07 9.31 23.54
CA PRO A 166 -2.51 8.95 22.25
C PRO A 166 -1.01 9.26 22.18
N VAL A 167 -0.30 8.56 21.31
CA VAL A 167 1.09 8.88 20.92
C VAL A 167 1.09 10.02 19.88
N ASP A 168 0.15 9.95 18.94
CA ASP A 168 -0.17 11.03 17.99
C ASP A 168 -1.59 10.84 17.47
N ALA A 169 -2.53 11.59 18.04
CA ALA A 169 -3.96 11.50 17.69
C ALA A 169 -4.26 11.72 16.20
N ALA A 170 -3.50 12.60 15.52
CA ALA A 170 -3.73 12.91 14.12
C ALA A 170 -3.28 11.76 13.21
N LEU A 171 -2.11 11.19 13.49
CA LEU A 171 -1.64 9.99 12.79
C LEU A 171 -2.51 8.77 13.10
N GLU A 172 -2.88 8.56 14.36
CA GLU A 172 -3.75 7.45 14.78
C GLU A 172 -5.09 7.51 14.06
N CYS A 173 -5.72 8.68 13.98
CA CYS A 173 -6.95 8.88 13.24
C CYS A 173 -6.78 8.60 11.73
N THR A 174 -5.71 9.11 11.13
CA THR A 174 -5.43 8.92 9.69
C THR A 174 -5.14 7.46 9.36
N LEU A 175 -4.34 6.78 10.18
CA LEU A 175 -3.88 5.41 9.97
C LEU A 175 -4.90 4.36 10.45
N GLU A 176 -5.93 4.74 11.20
CA GLU A 176 -7.06 3.88 11.55
C GLU A 176 -8.13 3.82 10.45
N THR A 177 -8.06 4.71 9.45
CA THR A 177 -9.03 4.76 8.34
C THR A 177 -9.22 3.37 7.72
N GLY A 178 -10.38 2.78 7.99
CA GLY A 178 -10.76 1.44 7.54
C GLY A 178 -11.55 1.47 6.24
N VAL A 179 -11.93 0.29 5.78
CA VAL A 179 -12.94 0.14 4.73
C VAL A 179 -14.30 0.28 5.38
N ASP A 180 -14.98 1.40 5.15
CA ASP A 180 -16.39 1.55 5.51
C ASP A 180 -17.22 0.46 4.82
N GLU A 181 -17.91 -0.34 5.64
CA GLU A 181 -18.74 -1.46 5.21
C GLU A 181 -19.90 -1.01 4.31
N MET A 182 -20.37 0.24 4.48
CA MET A 182 -21.49 0.81 3.73
C MET A 182 -21.04 1.50 2.44
N SER A 183 -19.73 1.67 2.23
CA SER A 183 -19.15 2.35 1.07
C SER A 183 -17.87 1.65 0.59
N TRP A 184 -17.93 0.32 0.49
CA TRP A 184 -16.77 -0.49 0.10
C TRP A 184 -16.27 -0.19 -1.32
N ASP A 185 -17.10 0.42 -2.18
CA ASP A 185 -16.80 0.88 -3.54
C ASP A 185 -16.53 2.39 -3.65
N ASP A 186 -16.48 3.12 -2.53
CA ASP A 186 -16.17 4.55 -2.56
C ASP A 186 -14.69 4.79 -2.91
N MET A 187 -14.49 5.27 -4.14
CA MET A 187 -13.20 5.54 -4.76
C MET A 187 -12.58 6.87 -4.32
N SER A 188 -13.29 7.70 -3.54
CA SER A 188 -12.79 8.99 -3.02
C SER A 188 -11.66 8.82 -1.98
N LYS A 189 -11.49 7.61 -1.43
CA LYS A 189 -10.50 7.25 -0.39
C LYS A 189 -9.03 7.49 -0.76
N ASN A 190 -8.72 7.69 -2.06
CA ASN A 190 -7.36 7.94 -2.54
C ASN A 190 -7.04 9.42 -2.78
N GLU A 191 -7.95 10.34 -2.45
CA GLU A 191 -7.71 11.79 -2.57
C GLU A 191 -7.02 12.37 -1.33
N ALA A 192 -6.93 11.61 -0.24
CA ALA A 192 -6.30 12.00 1.00
C ALA A 192 -4.80 12.31 0.82
N THR A 193 -4.34 13.38 1.46
CA THR A 193 -2.91 13.65 1.61
C THR A 193 -2.39 12.79 2.75
N TRP A 194 -1.44 11.90 2.45
CA TRP A 194 -0.88 10.99 3.44
C TRP A 194 0.24 11.66 4.23
N PRO A 195 0.45 11.28 5.50
CA PRO A 195 1.60 11.73 6.26
C PRO A 195 2.91 11.27 5.60
N THR A 196 3.98 12.04 5.82
CA THR A 196 5.29 11.72 5.24
C THR A 196 5.82 10.38 5.79
N LEU A 197 6.68 9.71 5.02
CA LEU A 197 7.27 8.43 5.42
C LEU A 197 8.07 8.60 6.72
N GLU A 198 8.80 9.70 6.84
CA GLU A 198 9.51 10.07 8.07
C GLU A 198 8.55 10.21 9.26
N ARG A 199 7.43 10.92 9.12
CA ARG A 199 6.48 11.11 10.23
C ARG A 199 5.88 9.78 10.71
N ILE A 200 5.58 8.87 9.79
CA ILE A 200 5.08 7.53 10.08
C ILE A 200 6.19 6.68 10.73
N HIS A 201 7.42 6.77 10.23
CA HIS A 201 8.59 6.08 10.77
C HIS A 201 8.89 6.53 12.21
N GLU A 202 8.93 7.84 12.47
CA GLU A 202 9.11 8.39 13.82
C GLU A 202 8.00 7.96 14.78
N TYR A 203 6.76 7.89 14.28
CA TYR A 203 5.63 7.39 15.06
C TYR A 203 5.84 5.92 15.44
N ARG A 204 6.22 5.07 14.49
CA ARG A 204 6.59 3.67 14.76
C ARG A 204 7.70 3.56 15.80
N ALA A 205 8.73 4.39 15.71
CA ALA A 205 9.84 4.45 16.68
C ALA A 205 9.41 4.86 18.10
N LYS A 206 8.31 5.59 18.25
CA LYS A 206 7.71 5.92 19.56
C LYS A 206 6.80 4.80 20.07
N VAL A 207 6.04 4.15 19.18
CA VAL A 207 5.11 3.08 19.54
C VAL A 207 5.85 1.82 20.00
N TYR A 208 6.91 1.42 19.30
CA TYR A 208 7.62 0.18 19.63
C TYR A 208 8.07 0.09 21.11
N PRO A 209 8.82 1.06 21.68
CA PRO A 209 9.20 0.99 23.10
C PRO A 209 8.00 1.02 24.05
N LEU A 210 6.93 1.76 23.72
CA LEU A 210 5.68 1.75 24.51
C LEU A 210 5.09 0.34 24.59
N LEU A 211 5.08 -0.41 23.49
CA LEU A 211 4.58 -1.78 23.48
C LEU A 211 5.47 -2.73 24.27
N LYS A 212 6.79 -2.55 24.21
CA LYS A 212 7.72 -3.33 25.06
C LYS A 212 7.45 -3.10 26.54
N ASP A 213 7.30 -1.84 26.94
CA ASP A 213 7.02 -1.47 28.31
C ASP A 213 5.67 -2.01 28.77
N PHE A 214 4.66 -2.00 27.90
CA PHE A 214 3.36 -2.60 28.17
C PHE A 214 3.44 -4.13 28.33
N ILE A 215 4.24 -4.83 27.51
CA ILE A 215 4.43 -6.28 27.64
C ILE A 215 5.25 -6.64 28.89
N ALA A 216 6.16 -5.76 29.33
CA ALA A 216 6.98 -5.99 30.50
C ALA A 216 6.24 -5.82 31.83
N ASN A 217 5.26 -4.90 31.90
CA ASN A 217 4.57 -4.49 33.14
C ASN A 217 3.11 -4.98 33.21
#